data_AF-A0A6P1KKX4-F1
#
_entry.id   AF-A0A6P1KKX4-F1
#
_cell.length_a   1.000
_cell.length_b   1.000
_cell.length_c   1.000
_cell.angle_alpha   90.00
_cell.angle_beta   90.00
_cell.angle_gamma   90.00
#
_symmetry.space_group_name_H-M   'P 1'
#
loop_
_entity.id
_entity.type
_entity.pdbx_description
1 polymer ?
#
loop_
_entity_poly.entity_id
_entity_poly.type
_entity_poly.pdbx_seq_one_letter_code
_entity_poly.pdbx_strand_id
1 'polypeptide(L)'
;MAHTFLLEPGRWAMQGNWLERNGMPISVKGMTLVAWNRDNWFTMATKLIFPGSDRSEISLQYKGRLHEGERQYTFLLQHNILGQVEGEGWIGLDTIVQRYWVLGDRQRRSGFETLHRISEDRYYLSSGILAGHFLTNTMEVSLERQST
;
A
#
# COMPACT_ATOMS: atom_id res chain seq x y z
N MET A 1 -3.23 19.87 8.29
CA MET A 1 -3.77 19.95 6.91
C MET A 1 -4.25 18.57 6.51
N ALA A 2 -5.22 18.44 5.59
CA ALA A 2 -5.75 17.13 5.17
C ALA A 2 -4.71 16.31 4.38
N HIS A 3 -4.84 14.98 4.40
CA HIS A 3 -4.03 14.08 3.56
C HIS A 3 -4.42 14.24 2.07
N THR A 4 -3.48 14.01 1.16
CA THR A 4 -3.71 13.99 -0.30
C THR A 4 -3.59 12.57 -0.87
N PHE A 5 -2.63 11.77 -0.39
CA PHE A 5 -2.56 10.36 -0.73
C PHE A 5 -3.88 9.68 -0.33
N LEU A 6 -4.38 8.81 -1.21
CA LEU A 6 -5.70 8.17 -1.15
C LEU A 6 -6.89 9.13 -1.28
N LEU A 7 -6.86 10.33 -0.69
CA LEU A 7 -8.01 11.27 -0.67
C LEU A 7 -8.19 12.05 -1.98
N GLU A 8 -7.14 12.18 -2.76
CA GLU A 8 -7.18 12.83 -4.07
C GLU A 8 -6.75 11.86 -5.18
N PRO A 9 -7.33 12.00 -6.39
CA PRO A 9 -6.75 11.38 -7.57
C PRO A 9 -5.30 11.84 -7.77
N GLY A 10 -4.44 10.90 -8.12
CA GLY A 10 -3.03 11.22 -8.26
C GLY A 10 -2.17 10.01 -8.60
N ARG A 11 -1.01 10.32 -9.18
CA ARG A 11 0.04 9.36 -9.49
C ARG A 11 1.19 9.57 -8.52
N TRP A 12 1.71 8.50 -7.94
CA TRP A 12 2.71 8.53 -6.87
C TRP A 12 3.86 7.59 -7.21
N ALA A 13 5.05 8.14 -7.41
CA ALA A 13 6.26 7.33 -7.57
C ALA A 13 6.70 6.81 -6.20
N MET A 14 7.22 5.58 -6.17
CA MET A 14 7.69 4.92 -4.96
C MET A 14 9.16 4.50 -5.14
N GLN A 15 9.96 4.71 -4.11
CA GLN A 15 11.34 4.20 -4.08
C GLN A 15 11.78 3.91 -2.65
N GLY A 16 12.52 2.81 -2.47
CA GLY A 16 13.15 2.50 -1.20
C GLY A 16 13.65 1.06 -1.16
N ASN A 17 13.39 0.39 -0.05
CA ASN A 17 13.95 -0.91 0.25
C ASN A 17 12.88 -1.94 0.64
N TRP A 18 13.09 -3.15 0.19
CA TRP A 18 12.41 -4.35 0.63
C TRP A 18 13.39 -5.18 1.46
N LEU A 19 12.97 -5.57 2.66
CA LEU A 19 13.79 -6.29 3.61
C LEU A 19 13.17 -7.64 3.93
N GLU A 20 14.02 -8.66 3.94
CA GLU A 20 13.68 -10.03 4.30
C GLU A 20 14.56 -10.47 5.47
N ARG A 21 14.14 -11.50 6.20
CA ARG A 21 14.79 -11.89 7.47
C ARG A 21 16.31 -12.09 7.38
N ASN A 22 16.80 -12.65 6.28
CA ASN A 22 18.19 -13.11 6.15
C ASN A 22 18.85 -12.62 4.85
N GLY A 23 18.66 -11.36 4.48
CA GLY A 23 19.20 -10.81 3.24
C GLY A 23 19.65 -9.36 3.36
N MET A 24 20.48 -8.94 2.39
CA MET A 24 20.74 -7.52 2.18
C MET A 24 19.44 -6.84 1.71
N PRO A 25 19.22 -5.55 2.03
CA PRO A 25 18.09 -4.79 1.51
C PRO A 25 18.03 -4.85 -0.02
N ILE A 26 16.84 -5.13 -0.56
CA ILE A 26 16.58 -5.21 -2.00
C ILE A 26 15.98 -3.88 -2.42
N SER A 27 16.55 -3.23 -3.44
CA SER A 27 15.95 -1.99 -3.96
C SER A 27 14.57 -2.28 -4.55
N VAL A 28 13.60 -1.46 -4.18
CA VAL A 28 12.26 -1.46 -4.75
C VAL A 28 11.95 -0.11 -5.37
N LYS A 29 11.33 -0.14 -6.55
CA LYS A 29 10.74 1.02 -7.21
C LYS A 29 9.30 0.70 -7.55
N GLY A 30 8.46 1.72 -7.62
CA GLY A 30 7.07 1.50 -7.94
C GLY A 30 6.31 2.74 -8.35
N MET A 31 5.05 2.51 -8.68
CA MET A 31 4.10 3.55 -9.02
C MET A 31 2.73 3.16 -8.47
N THR A 32 2.07 4.10 -7.83
CA THR A 32 0.68 3.99 -7.39
C THR A 32 -0.18 5.01 -8.12
N LEU A 33 -1.30 4.58 -8.68
CA LEU A 33 -2.33 5.44 -9.25
C LEU A 33 -3.57 5.36 -8.37
N VAL A 34 -4.06 6.51 -7.92
CA VAL A 34 -5.31 6.66 -7.17
C VAL A 34 -6.33 7.34 -8.08
N ALA A 35 -7.54 6.80 -8.13
CA ALA A 35 -8.69 7.40 -8.82
C ALA A 35 -9.93 7.31 -7.95
N TRP A 36 -10.84 8.27 -8.12
CA TRP A 36 -12.12 8.33 -7.42
C TRP A 36 -13.28 8.33 -8.39
N ASN A 37 -14.38 7.70 -7.99
CA ASN A 37 -15.67 7.85 -8.64
C ASN A 37 -16.61 8.73 -7.79
N ARG A 38 -17.78 9.06 -8.35
CA ARG A 38 -18.75 9.97 -7.71
C ARG A 38 -19.45 9.39 -6.47
N ASP A 39 -19.35 8.08 -6.23
CA ASP A 39 -20.12 7.36 -5.20
C ASP A 39 -19.27 6.97 -3.98
N ASN A 40 -18.26 7.77 -3.67
CA ASN A 40 -17.33 7.54 -2.55
C ASN A 40 -16.51 6.24 -2.68
N TRP A 41 -16.33 5.73 -3.90
CA TRP A 41 -15.38 4.65 -4.16
C TRP A 41 -14.09 5.19 -4.73
N PHE A 42 -13.00 4.59 -4.26
CA PHE A 42 -11.69 4.75 -4.85
C PHE A 42 -11.24 3.45 -5.51
N THR A 43 -10.44 3.60 -6.56
CA THR A 43 -9.58 2.54 -7.05
C THR A 43 -8.14 2.96 -6.87
N MET A 44 -7.29 1.98 -6.56
CA MET A 44 -5.85 2.19 -6.48
C MET A 44 -5.16 1.07 -7.23
N ALA A 45 -4.14 1.39 -8.02
CA ALA A 45 -3.33 0.39 -8.70
C ALA A 45 -1.87 0.65 -8.38
N THR A 46 -1.18 -0.34 -7.81
CA THR A 46 0.23 -0.25 -7.47
C THR A 46 1.00 -1.31 -8.23
N LYS A 47 2.12 -0.91 -8.84
CA LYS A 47 3.10 -1.82 -9.42
C LYS A 47 4.45 -1.60 -8.77
N LEU A 48 5.06 -2.66 -8.26
CA LEU A 48 6.41 -2.65 -7.68
C LEU A 48 7.33 -3.54 -8.53
N ILE A 49 8.55 -3.06 -8.73
CA ILE A 49 9.64 -3.75 -9.41
C ILE A 49 10.87 -3.79 -8.50
N PHE A 50 11.74 -4.77 -8.71
CA PHE A 50 12.95 -4.99 -7.92
C PHE A 50 14.18 -4.96 -8.83
N PRO A 51 14.73 -3.77 -9.14
CA PRO A 51 15.83 -3.64 -10.09
C PRO A 51 17.06 -4.43 -9.64
N GLY A 52 17.65 -5.20 -10.56
CA GLY A 52 18.83 -6.02 -10.26
C GLY A 52 18.55 -7.24 -9.38
N SER A 53 17.29 -7.64 -9.24
CA SER A 53 16.87 -8.84 -8.51
C SER A 53 16.05 -9.75 -9.41
N ASP A 54 16.14 -11.06 -9.20
CA ASP A 54 15.29 -12.07 -9.85
C ASP A 54 13.87 -12.13 -9.25
N ARG A 55 13.57 -11.26 -8.28
CA ARG A 55 12.26 -11.20 -7.64
C ARG A 55 11.18 -10.77 -8.63
N SER A 56 10.08 -11.52 -8.63
CA SER A 56 8.90 -11.18 -9.42
C SER A 56 8.32 -9.82 -9.04
N GLU A 57 7.85 -9.09 -10.05
CA GLU A 57 7.11 -7.85 -9.86
C GLU A 57 5.85 -8.09 -9.01
N ILE A 58 5.47 -7.10 -8.21
CA ILE A 58 4.24 -7.13 -7.43
C ILE A 58 3.24 -6.19 -8.09
N SER A 59 2.03 -6.69 -8.33
CA SER A 59 0.91 -5.92 -8.85
C SER A 59 -0.27 -6.02 -7.90
N LEU A 60 -0.82 -4.86 -7.54
CA LEU A 60 -1.87 -4.67 -6.57
C LEU A 60 -3.00 -3.85 -7.20
N GLN A 61 -4.22 -4.35 -7.17
CA GLN A 61 -5.40 -3.63 -7.65
C GLN A 61 -6.45 -3.57 -6.56
N TYR A 62 -6.74 -2.37 -6.11
CA TYR A 62 -7.64 -2.08 -5.01
C TYR A 62 -8.95 -1.51 -5.55
N LYS A 63 -10.04 -1.89 -4.89
CA LYS A 63 -11.33 -1.22 -4.95
C LYS A 63 -11.82 -1.05 -3.52
N GLY A 64 -11.95 0.20 -3.08
CA GLY A 64 -12.37 0.50 -1.73
C GLY A 64 -13.40 1.61 -1.66
N ARG A 65 -13.97 1.79 -0.47
CA ARG A 65 -15.02 2.77 -0.20
C ARG A 65 -14.68 3.52 1.07
N LEU A 66 -14.73 4.85 0.98
CA LEU A 66 -14.53 5.77 2.09
C LEU A 66 -15.68 6.78 2.06
N HIS A 67 -16.58 6.70 3.04
CA HIS A 67 -17.72 7.60 3.10
C HIS A 67 -17.29 9.03 3.48
N GLU A 68 -18.05 10.01 3.02
CA GLU A 68 -17.80 11.42 3.34
C GLU A 68 -17.88 11.66 4.85
N GLY A 69 -16.88 12.37 5.39
CA GLY A 69 -16.77 12.65 6.83
C GLY A 69 -16.21 11.48 7.66
N GLU A 70 -16.11 10.28 7.10
CA GLU A 70 -15.52 9.14 7.77
C GLU A 70 -13.99 9.19 7.72
N ARG A 71 -13.36 8.50 8.67
CA ARG A 71 -11.92 8.23 8.68
C ARG A 71 -11.59 6.78 8.37
N GLN A 72 -12.59 5.90 8.42
CA GLN A 72 -12.43 4.49 8.17
C GLN A 72 -12.85 4.15 6.74
N TYR A 73 -12.12 3.24 6.12
CA TYR A 73 -12.46 2.70 4.81
C TYR A 73 -12.21 1.20 4.77
N THR A 74 -12.87 0.52 3.85
CA THR A 74 -12.64 -0.89 3.54
C THR A 74 -12.29 -1.05 2.07
N PHE A 75 -11.57 -2.11 1.74
CA PHE A 75 -11.18 -2.40 0.38
C PHE A 75 -11.07 -3.89 0.09
N LEU A 76 -11.28 -4.23 -1.18
CA LEU A 76 -10.86 -5.47 -1.79
C LEU A 76 -9.58 -5.21 -2.58
N LEU A 77 -8.62 -6.11 -2.46
CA LEU A 77 -7.34 -6.07 -3.15
C LEU A 77 -7.14 -7.38 -3.93
N GLN A 78 -6.88 -7.27 -5.22
CA GLN A 78 -6.29 -8.34 -6.01
C GLN A 78 -4.76 -8.19 -6.02
N HIS A 79 -4.07 -9.12 -5.38
CA HIS A 79 -2.62 -9.20 -5.37
C HIS A 79 -2.17 -10.35 -6.27
N ASN A 80 -1.23 -10.11 -7.19
CA ASN A 80 -0.77 -11.14 -8.13
C ASN A 80 -0.07 -12.36 -7.47
N ILE A 81 0.51 -12.22 -6.27
CA ILE A 81 1.20 -13.30 -5.54
C ILE A 81 0.31 -13.86 -4.43
N LEU A 82 -0.37 -13.00 -3.66
CA LEU A 82 -1.19 -13.44 -2.52
C LEU A 82 -2.60 -13.88 -2.94
N GLY A 83 -3.09 -13.47 -4.10
CA GLY A 83 -4.47 -13.72 -4.53
C GLY A 83 -5.43 -12.63 -4.05
N GLN A 84 -6.63 -13.02 -3.65
CA GLN A 84 -7.64 -12.10 -3.13
C GLN A 84 -7.35 -11.73 -1.67
N VAL A 85 -7.51 -10.46 -1.38
CA VAL A 85 -7.20 -9.85 -0.09
C VAL A 85 -8.33 -8.91 0.30
N GLU A 86 -8.71 -8.92 1.56
CA GLU A 86 -9.59 -7.93 2.16
C GLU A 86 -8.78 -7.05 3.10
N GLY A 87 -9.21 -5.80 3.26
CA GLY A 87 -8.58 -4.93 4.22
C GLY A 87 -9.43 -3.74 4.61
N GLU A 88 -8.91 -3.05 5.61
CA GLU A 88 -9.48 -1.83 6.16
C GLU A 88 -8.36 -0.84 6.45
N GLY A 89 -8.72 0.45 6.50
CA GLY A 89 -7.78 1.49 6.88
C GLY A 89 -8.42 2.63 7.64
N TRP A 90 -7.54 3.44 8.23
CA TRP A 90 -7.85 4.58 9.06
C TRP A 90 -7.03 5.78 8.60
N ILE A 91 -7.70 6.91 8.38
CA ILE A 91 -7.08 8.19 8.07
C ILE A 91 -6.90 8.96 9.38
N GLY A 92 -5.68 8.94 9.88
CA GLY A 92 -5.25 9.72 11.04
C GLY A 92 -5.01 11.19 10.69
N LEU A 93 -4.37 11.91 11.61
CA LEU A 93 -3.95 13.29 11.38
C LEU A 93 -2.64 13.36 10.59
N ASP A 94 -1.69 12.48 10.95
CA ASP A 94 -0.35 12.44 10.38
C ASP A 94 -0.06 11.15 9.61
N THR A 95 -0.94 10.16 9.73
CA THR A 95 -0.73 8.82 9.16
C THR A 95 -2.00 8.27 8.55
N ILE A 96 -1.87 7.62 7.39
CA ILE A 96 -2.88 6.67 6.91
C ILE A 96 -2.39 5.28 7.28
N VAL A 97 -3.21 4.53 8.00
CA VAL A 97 -2.90 3.20 8.49
C VAL A 97 -3.84 2.22 7.81
N GLN A 98 -3.33 1.10 7.30
CA GLN A 98 -4.18 0.03 6.79
C GLN A 98 -3.67 -1.35 7.17
N ARG A 99 -4.60 -2.28 7.30
CA ARG A 99 -4.31 -3.70 7.48
C ARG A 99 -5.08 -4.52 6.46
N TYR A 100 -4.56 -5.69 6.17
CA TYR A 100 -5.21 -6.63 5.25
C TYR A 100 -4.98 -8.09 5.64
N TRP A 101 -5.84 -8.97 5.15
CA TRP A 101 -5.74 -10.42 5.32
C TRP A 101 -6.06 -11.14 4.01
N VAL A 102 -5.29 -12.17 3.70
CA VAL A 102 -5.44 -12.94 2.47
C VAL A 102 -6.57 -13.95 2.63
N LEU A 103 -7.53 -13.94 1.69
CA LEU A 103 -8.67 -14.86 1.71
C LEU A 103 -8.27 -16.27 1.26
N GLY A 104 -8.77 -17.29 1.96
CA GLY A 104 -8.51 -18.69 1.63
C GLY A 104 -7.06 -19.13 1.83
N ASP A 105 -6.21 -18.31 2.44
CA ASP A 105 -4.79 -18.60 2.59
C ASP A 105 -4.48 -19.48 3.80
N ARG A 106 -3.94 -20.67 3.54
CA ARG A 106 -3.58 -21.64 4.59
C ARG A 106 -2.48 -21.13 5.53
N GLN A 107 -1.61 -20.25 5.03
CA GLN A 107 -0.54 -19.63 5.82
C GLN A 107 -1.02 -18.45 6.68
N ARG A 108 -2.31 -18.08 6.59
CA ARG A 108 -2.89 -16.95 7.31
C ARG A 108 -2.07 -15.68 7.10
N ARG A 109 -1.68 -15.42 5.85
CA ARG A 109 -0.94 -14.22 5.52
C ARG A 109 -1.82 -12.99 5.72
N SER A 110 -1.21 -11.97 6.29
CA SER A 110 -1.81 -10.67 6.54
C SER A 110 -0.73 -9.61 6.40
N GLY A 111 -1.11 -8.35 6.41
CA GLY A 111 -0.14 -7.27 6.39
C GLY A 111 -0.69 -5.99 6.96
N PHE A 112 0.23 -5.08 7.17
CA PHE A 112 -0.04 -3.76 7.70
C PHE A 112 0.82 -2.74 6.98
N GLU A 113 0.27 -1.56 6.75
CA GLU A 113 0.93 -0.45 6.08
C GLU A 113 0.64 0.83 6.85
N THR A 114 1.64 1.68 6.98
CA THR A 114 1.52 3.03 7.53
C THR A 114 2.18 4.01 6.59
N LEU A 115 1.38 4.91 6.03
CA LEU A 115 1.85 6.07 5.28
C LEU A 115 1.91 7.27 6.22
N HIS A 116 3.10 7.65 6.65
CA HIS A 116 3.33 8.89 7.38
C HIS A 116 3.47 10.06 6.40
N ARG A 117 2.73 11.14 6.66
CA ARG A 117 2.77 12.33 5.82
C ARG A 117 4.01 13.15 6.13
N ILE A 118 4.82 13.43 5.11
CA ILE A 118 6.00 14.31 5.21
C ILE A 118 5.65 15.71 4.70
N SER A 119 4.92 15.80 3.60
CA SER A 119 4.37 17.05 3.07
C SER A 119 3.05 16.77 2.35
N GLU A 120 2.51 17.74 1.62
CA GLU A 120 1.34 17.53 0.76
C GLU A 120 1.62 16.50 -0.34
N ASP A 121 2.78 16.55 -0.98
CA ASP A 121 3.10 15.66 -2.10
C ASP A 121 4.09 14.56 -1.75
N ARG A 122 4.40 14.36 -0.46
CA ARG A 122 5.38 13.38 -0.01
C ARG A 122 4.93 12.60 1.22
N TYR A 123 5.07 11.28 1.14
CA TYR A 123 4.78 10.35 2.23
C TYR A 123 5.94 9.38 2.41
N TYR A 124 6.02 8.79 3.60
CA TYR A 124 6.88 7.67 3.89
C TYR A 124 6.03 6.47 4.28
N LEU A 125 6.15 5.38 3.53
CA LEU A 125 5.44 4.13 3.77
C LEU A 125 6.36 3.14 4.47
N SER A 126 5.89 2.64 5.60
CA SER A 126 6.41 1.43 6.24
C SER A 126 5.34 0.35 6.20
N SER A 127 5.68 -0.84 5.70
CA SER A 127 4.75 -1.97 5.65
C SER A 127 5.41 -3.28 6.04
N GLY A 128 4.59 -4.24 6.47
CA GLY A 128 5.05 -5.58 6.80
C GLY A 128 4.04 -6.64 6.38
N ILE A 129 4.55 -7.78 5.90
CA ILE A 129 3.75 -8.97 5.60
C ILE A 129 4.01 -10.02 6.66
N LEU A 130 2.96 -10.51 7.28
CA LEU A 130 2.99 -11.59 8.25
C LEU A 130 2.55 -12.92 7.62
N ALA A 131 3.09 -14.02 8.12
CA ALA A 131 2.54 -15.37 7.94
C ALA A 131 2.28 -15.94 9.34
N GLY A 132 1.01 -16.03 9.73
CA GLY A 132 0.65 -16.28 11.13
C GLY A 132 1.21 -15.19 12.04
N HIS A 133 2.10 -15.55 12.97
CA HIS A 133 2.71 -14.64 13.93
C HIS A 133 4.07 -14.07 13.49
N PHE A 134 4.57 -14.45 12.31
CA PHE A 134 5.92 -14.14 11.87
C PHE A 134 5.91 -13.01 10.84
N LEU A 135 6.59 -11.90 11.12
CA LEU A 135 6.92 -10.90 10.12
C LEU A 135 7.87 -11.50 9.07
N THR A 136 7.40 -11.70 7.85
CA THR A 136 8.16 -12.39 6.79
C THR A 136 9.02 -11.43 6.00
N ASN A 137 8.53 -10.21 5.78
CA ASN A 137 9.22 -9.12 5.12
C ASN A 137 8.67 -7.77 5.59
N THR A 138 9.46 -6.73 5.37
CA THR A 138 9.07 -5.34 5.57
C THR A 138 9.51 -4.51 4.37
N MET A 139 8.77 -3.45 4.08
CA MET A 139 9.11 -2.51 3.02
C MET A 139 9.09 -1.10 3.57
N GLU A 140 10.07 -0.31 3.14
CA GLU A 140 10.30 1.07 3.57
C GLU A 140 10.54 1.92 2.33
N VAL A 141 9.60 2.80 2.00
CA VAL A 141 9.63 3.55 0.73
C VAL A 141 9.13 4.97 0.90
N SER A 142 9.79 5.91 0.20
CA SER A 142 9.26 7.25 -0.01
C SER A 142 8.27 7.23 -1.17
N LEU A 143 7.15 7.94 -1.00
CA LEU A 143 6.18 8.23 -2.04
C LEU A 143 6.25 9.72 -2.39
N GLU A 144 6.22 10.01 -3.68
CA GLU A 144 6.21 11.38 -4.19
C GLU A 144 5.16 11.53 -5.29
N ARG A 145 4.27 12.51 -5.13
CA ARG A 145 3.24 12.82 -6.12
C ARG A 145 3.92 13.30 -7.40
N GLN A 146 3.48 12.76 -8.51
CA GLN A 146 3.98 13.12 -9.83
C GLN A 146 3.09 14.22 -10.39
N SER A 147 3.72 15.33 -10.82
CA SER A 147 3.04 16.32 -11.65
C SER A 147 2.62 15.67 -12.96
N THR A 148 1.38 15.94 -13.38
CA THR A 148 0.84 15.50 -14.67
C THR A 148 1.62 16.09 -15.84
#